data_AF-A0A024JXM4-F1
#
_entry.id   AF-A0A024JXM4-F1
#
_cell.length_a   1.000
_cell.length_b   1.000
_cell.length_c   1.000
_cell.angle_alpha   90.00
_cell.angle_beta   90.00
_cell.angle_gamma   90.00
#
_symmetry.space_group_name_H-M   'P 1'
#
loop_
_entity.id
_entity.type
_entity.pdbx_description
1 polymer ?
#
loop_
_entity_poly.entity_id
_entity_poly.type
_entity_poly.pdbx_seq_one_letter_code
_entity_poly.pdbx_strand_id
1 'polypeptide(L)'
;MLTPMKTALAASSIALSALLCSVPAVANADPEHTPEYISYLDQNNIHYSSHETIVHVGTNLCNELRNNLLPPDQALQRIQNMGYTQQQTKMIAFAAVEAFCPDMDIDAQKAPKS
;
A
#
# COMPACT_ATOMS: atom_id res chain seq x y z
N MET A 1 18.14 -14.77 -59.84
CA MET A 1 17.89 -16.22 -59.77
C MET A 1 18.65 -16.78 -58.58
N LEU A 2 17.92 -17.49 -57.69
CA LEU A 2 18.35 -18.45 -56.67
C LEU A 2 19.23 -17.99 -55.49
N THR A 3 18.58 -17.94 -54.32
CA THR A 3 19.13 -18.42 -53.04
C THR A 3 19.37 -19.94 -53.07
N PRO A 4 20.27 -20.45 -52.21
CA PRO A 4 19.85 -21.32 -51.10
C PRO A 4 20.59 -20.93 -49.80
N MET A 5 19.92 -20.58 -48.70
CA MET A 5 19.20 -21.39 -47.70
C MET A 5 20.08 -22.32 -46.82
N LYS A 6 20.19 -21.88 -45.54
CA LYS A 6 20.40 -22.63 -44.27
C LYS A 6 21.71 -23.43 -44.13
N THR A 7 22.42 -23.40 -43.00
CA THR A 7 21.91 -23.62 -41.63
C THR A 7 22.93 -23.17 -40.57
N ALA A 8 22.41 -22.45 -39.57
CA ALA A 8 22.68 -22.48 -38.13
C ALA A 8 24.10 -22.74 -37.58
N LEU A 9 24.56 -21.82 -36.72
CA LEU A 9 25.06 -22.12 -35.39
C LEU A 9 24.69 -20.98 -34.45
N ALA A 10 23.80 -21.30 -33.53
CA ALA A 10 23.35 -20.47 -32.43
C ALA A 10 24.42 -20.38 -31.33
N ALA A 11 24.58 -19.17 -30.78
CA ALA A 11 25.15 -18.81 -29.47
C ALA A 11 25.63 -17.35 -29.65
N SER A 12 25.16 -16.32 -28.96
CA SER A 12 25.34 -16.06 -27.52
C SER A 12 24.65 -14.69 -27.29
N SER A 13 23.67 -14.54 -26.40
CA SER A 13 23.85 -14.12 -25.01
C SER A 13 23.75 -12.60 -24.75
N ILE A 14 22.69 -12.20 -24.01
CA ILE A 14 22.68 -11.21 -22.92
C ILE A 14 22.75 -9.72 -23.36
N ALA A 15 21.96 -8.74 -22.91
CA ALA A 15 21.25 -8.56 -21.65
C ALA A 15 19.98 -7.72 -21.85
N LEU A 16 18.93 -8.12 -21.13
CA LEU A 16 17.70 -7.39 -20.93
C LEU A 16 17.92 -6.39 -19.78
N SER A 17 18.21 -5.13 -20.09
CA SER A 17 18.21 -4.07 -19.07
C SER A 17 16.77 -3.66 -18.76
N ALA A 18 16.10 -4.46 -17.93
CA ALA A 18 14.90 -4.03 -17.25
C ALA A 18 15.30 -2.92 -16.27
N LEU A 19 14.91 -1.67 -16.57
CA LEU A 19 14.96 -0.59 -15.61
C LEU A 19 14.13 -1.01 -14.39
N LEU A 20 14.82 -1.25 -13.28
CA LEU A 20 14.21 -1.43 -11.98
C LEU A 20 13.58 -0.10 -11.59
N CYS A 21 12.26 0.00 -11.75
CA CYS A 21 11.46 0.98 -11.01
C CYS A 21 11.73 0.72 -9.53
N SER A 22 12.51 1.59 -8.90
CA SER A 22 12.64 1.69 -7.45
C SER A 22 11.30 2.18 -6.90
N VAL A 23 10.35 1.27 -6.77
CA VAL A 23 9.16 1.46 -5.97
C VAL A 23 9.66 1.50 -4.52
N PRO A 24 9.34 2.54 -3.73
CA PRO A 24 9.75 2.59 -2.33
C PRO A 24 9.23 1.33 -1.65
N ALA A 25 10.14 0.58 -1.03
CA ALA A 25 9.82 -0.63 -0.30
C ALA A 25 8.66 -0.32 0.65
N VAL A 26 7.49 -0.86 0.33
CA VAL A 26 6.30 -0.79 1.18
C VAL A 26 6.73 -1.41 2.50
N ALA A 27 6.82 -0.58 3.54
CA ALA A 27 7.16 -1.04 4.87
C ALA A 27 6.08 -2.04 5.30
N ASN A 28 6.37 -3.32 5.07
CA ASN A 28 5.65 -4.51 5.50
C ASN A 28 4.15 -4.26 5.72
N ALA A 29 3.39 -4.05 4.63
CA ALA A 29 1.99 -4.39 4.68
C ALA A 29 1.96 -5.87 5.03
N ASP A 30 1.35 -6.24 6.17
CA ASP A 30 1.19 -7.65 6.47
C ASP A 30 0.40 -8.26 5.30
N PRO A 31 1.02 -9.16 4.51
CA PRO A 31 0.37 -9.70 3.33
C PRO A 31 -0.88 -10.50 3.69
N GLU A 32 -1.03 -10.93 4.94
CA GLU A 32 -2.22 -11.64 5.42
C GLU A 32 -3.43 -10.71 5.60
N HIS A 33 -3.23 -9.47 6.04
CA HIS A 33 -4.32 -8.53 6.35
C HIS A 33 -4.64 -7.53 5.22
N THR A 34 -3.74 -7.43 4.24
CA THR A 34 -3.93 -6.58 3.04
C THR A 34 -5.24 -6.88 2.27
N PRO A 35 -5.63 -8.15 2.04
CA PRO A 35 -6.87 -8.46 1.31
C PRO A 35 -8.14 -8.01 2.04
N GLU A 36 -8.17 -8.08 3.38
CA GLU A 36 -9.33 -7.64 4.18
C GLU A 36 -9.49 -6.13 4.12
N TYR A 37 -8.36 -5.40 4.19
CA TYR A 37 -8.35 -3.95 3.99
C TYR A 37 -8.93 -3.54 2.65
N ILE A 38 -8.46 -4.14 1.55
CA ILE A 38 -8.99 -3.85 0.20
C ILE A 38 -10.47 -4.22 0.10
N SER A 39 -10.85 -5.40 0.58
CA SER A 39 -12.24 -5.87 0.54
C SER A 39 -13.19 -4.92 1.30
N TYR A 40 -12.77 -4.38 2.44
CA TYR A 40 -13.54 -3.40 3.19
C TYR A 40 -13.74 -2.10 2.42
N LEU A 41 -12.70 -1.59 1.77
CA LEU A 41 -12.78 -0.37 0.95
C LEU A 41 -13.71 -0.55 -0.24
N ASP A 42 -13.62 -1.70 -0.92
CA ASP A 42 -14.47 -2.03 -2.06
C ASP A 42 -15.95 -2.13 -1.65
N GLN A 43 -16.25 -2.80 -0.54
CA GLN A 43 -17.61 -2.89 0.01
C GLN A 43 -18.19 -1.52 0.37
N ASN A 44 -17.34 -0.58 0.78
CA ASN A 44 -17.73 0.79 1.11
C ASN A 44 -17.66 1.76 -0.08
N ASN A 45 -17.46 1.25 -1.30
CA ASN A 45 -17.39 2.04 -2.55
C ASN A 45 -16.32 3.14 -2.48
N ILE A 46 -15.19 2.88 -1.83
CA ILE A 46 -14.08 3.82 -1.76
C ILE A 46 -13.23 3.67 -3.02
N HIS A 47 -13.24 4.69 -3.86
CA HIS A 47 -12.42 4.72 -5.07
C HIS A 47 -10.98 5.08 -4.75
N TYR A 48 -10.05 4.21 -5.12
CA TYR A 48 -8.61 4.44 -5.02
C TYR A 48 -7.93 4.22 -6.38
N SER A 49 -6.77 4.84 -6.61
CA SER A 49 -6.08 4.77 -7.90
C SER A 49 -5.51 3.38 -8.22
N SER A 50 -5.03 2.67 -7.21
CA SER A 50 -4.55 1.29 -7.33
C SER A 50 -4.50 0.62 -5.95
N HIS A 51 -4.54 -0.73 -5.91
CA HIS A 51 -4.37 -1.49 -4.66
C HIS A 51 -3.06 -1.12 -3.96
N GLU A 52 -1.96 -1.00 -4.72
CA GLU A 52 -0.65 -0.65 -4.17
C GLU A 52 -0.67 0.72 -3.48
N THR A 53 -1.27 1.72 -4.13
CA THR A 53 -1.36 3.07 -3.56
C THR A 53 -2.13 3.07 -2.25
N ILE A 54 -3.29 2.42 -2.20
CA ILE A 54 -4.14 2.48 -1.01
C ILE A 54 -3.55 1.67 0.15
N VAL A 55 -2.89 0.54 -0.14
CA VAL A 55 -2.13 -0.21 0.85
C VAL A 55 -0.96 0.61 1.39
N HIS A 56 -0.27 1.36 0.52
CA HIS A 56 0.77 2.28 0.97
C HIS A 56 0.22 3.39 1.86
N VAL A 57 -0.98 3.91 1.56
CA VAL A 57 -1.64 4.90 2.42
C VAL A 57 -1.95 4.31 3.80
N GLY A 58 -2.52 3.11 3.86
CA GLY A 58 -2.89 2.47 5.12
C GLY A 58 -1.68 2.09 5.98
N THR A 59 -0.67 1.45 5.37
CA THR A 59 0.58 1.10 6.07
C THR A 59 1.34 2.32 6.55
N ASN A 60 1.41 3.36 5.72
CA ASN A 60 2.08 4.59 6.11
C ASN A 60 1.32 5.34 7.22
N LEU A 61 -0.02 5.34 7.21
CA LEU A 61 -0.81 5.87 8.33
C LEU A 61 -0.47 5.13 9.63
N CYS A 62 -0.46 3.80 9.60
CA CYS A 62 -0.08 3.01 10.76
C CYS A 62 1.34 3.35 11.26
N ASN A 63 2.31 3.45 10.34
CA ASN A 63 3.68 3.80 10.68
C ASN A 63 3.81 5.22 11.27
N GLU A 64 3.09 6.20 10.72
CA GLU A 64 3.04 7.58 11.23
C GLU A 64 2.50 7.65 12.65
N LEU A 65 1.39 6.93 12.91
CA LEU A 65 0.76 6.90 14.21
C LEU A 65 1.62 6.14 15.24
N ARG A 66 2.13 4.95 14.88
CA ARG A 66 2.91 4.10 15.80
C ARG A 66 4.21 4.76 16.24
N ASN A 67 4.87 5.49 15.35
CA ASN A 67 6.10 6.20 15.65
C ASN A 67 5.86 7.65 16.09
N ASN A 68 4.60 8.06 16.26
CA ASN A 68 4.19 9.40 16.64
C ASN A 68 4.84 10.50 15.76
N LEU A 69 4.99 10.20 14.46
CA LEU A 69 5.61 11.09 13.47
C LEU A 69 4.70 12.27 13.14
N LEU A 70 3.39 12.00 13.12
CA LEU A 70 2.36 13.00 12.90
C LEU A 70 1.23 12.80 13.90
N PRO A 71 0.59 13.89 14.38
CA PRO A 71 -0.64 13.77 15.14
C PRO A 71 -1.75 13.18 14.25
N PRO A 72 -2.70 12.42 14.82
CA PRO A 72 -3.74 11.72 14.07
C PRO A 72 -4.53 12.63 13.11
N ASP A 73 -4.88 13.85 13.56
CA ASP A 73 -5.59 14.82 12.73
C ASP A 73 -4.82 15.20 11.44
N GLN A 74 -3.49 15.32 11.52
CA GLN A 74 -2.66 15.62 10.35
C GLN A 74 -2.56 14.42 9.41
N ALA A 75 -2.49 13.20 9.95
CA ALA A 75 -2.50 12.00 9.13
C ALA A 75 -3.84 11.82 8.38
N LEU A 76 -4.97 12.13 9.03
CA LEU A 76 -6.28 12.17 8.38
C LEU A 76 -6.39 13.30 7.35
N GLN A 77 -5.84 14.49 7.64
CA GLN A 77 -5.79 15.59 6.68
C GLN A 77 -5.01 15.20 5.42
N ARG A 78 -3.89 14.47 5.56
CA ARG A 78 -3.14 13.93 4.42
C ARG A 78 -4.01 13.04 3.55
N ILE A 79 -4.85 12.19 4.15
CA ILE A 79 -5.80 11.34 3.41
C ILE A 79 -6.85 12.20 2.71
N GLN A 80 -7.43 13.19 3.37
CA GLN A 80 -8.38 14.11 2.74
C GLN A 80 -7.77 14.85 1.54
N ASN A 81 -6.50 15.25 1.65
CA ASN A 81 -5.76 15.93 0.58
C ASN A 81 -5.52 15.06 -0.67
N MET A 82 -5.73 13.74 -0.57
CA MET A 82 -5.72 12.83 -1.73
C MET A 82 -7.05 12.83 -2.50
N GLY A 83 -8.03 13.63 -2.09
CA GLY A 83 -9.34 13.75 -2.74
C GLY A 83 -10.45 12.93 -2.07
N TYR A 84 -10.16 12.30 -0.94
CA TYR A 84 -11.16 11.56 -0.17
C TYR A 84 -12.04 12.51 0.64
N THR A 85 -13.34 12.21 0.70
CA THR A 85 -14.24 12.90 1.62
C THR A 85 -13.85 12.61 3.07
N GLN A 86 -14.34 13.42 4.01
CA GLN A 86 -14.12 13.18 5.44
C GLN A 86 -14.63 11.78 5.86
N GLN A 87 -15.76 11.34 5.32
CA GLN A 87 -16.33 10.03 5.63
C GLN A 87 -15.45 8.89 5.09
N GLN A 88 -15.02 8.98 3.82
CA GLN A 88 -14.10 8.01 3.23
C GLN A 88 -12.77 7.97 3.98
N THR A 89 -12.24 9.12 4.38
CA THR A 89 -10.99 9.22 5.15
C THR A 89 -11.09 8.43 6.46
N LYS A 90 -12.20 8.59 7.21
CA LYS A 90 -12.40 7.83 8.46
C LYS A 90 -12.47 6.33 8.21
N MET A 91 -13.15 5.91 7.15
CA MET A 91 -13.24 4.49 6.78
C MET A 91 -11.87 3.91 6.38
N ILE A 92 -11.11 4.64 5.56
CA ILE A 92 -9.73 4.27 5.17
C ILE A 92 -8.84 4.15 6.40
N ALA A 93 -8.90 5.14 7.30
CA ALA A 93 -8.07 5.17 8.49
C ALA A 93 -8.41 4.06 9.48
N PHE A 94 -9.71 3.83 9.72
CA PHE A 94 -10.19 2.75 10.57
C PHE A 94 -9.71 1.38 10.07
N ALA A 95 -10.01 1.05 8.81
CA ALA A 95 -9.61 -0.21 8.22
C ALA A 95 -8.09 -0.39 8.15
N ALA A 96 -7.34 0.70 7.95
CA ALA A 96 -5.88 0.65 7.94
C ALA A 96 -5.30 0.38 9.33
N VAL A 97 -5.88 0.97 10.38
CA VAL A 97 -5.43 0.72 11.76
C VAL A 97 -5.75 -0.71 12.17
N GLU A 98 -6.94 -1.21 11.86
CA GLU A 98 -7.30 -2.60 12.15
C GLU A 98 -6.43 -3.60 11.38
N ALA A 99 -6.18 -3.36 10.08
CA ALA A 99 -5.45 -4.31 9.25
C ALA A 99 -3.92 -4.24 9.43
N PHE A 100 -3.35 -3.04 9.60
CA PHE A 100 -1.89 -2.85 9.59
C PHE A 100 -1.30 -2.48 10.96
N CYS A 101 -2.14 -2.12 11.93
CA CYS A 101 -1.72 -1.61 13.23
C CYS A 101 -2.36 -2.36 14.41
N PRO A 102 -2.34 -3.71 14.43
CA PRO A 102 -3.03 -4.50 15.46
C PRO A 102 -2.49 -4.21 16.88
N ASP A 103 -1.22 -3.82 17.01
CA ASP A 103 -0.60 -3.45 18.28
C ASP A 103 -1.14 -2.13 18.86
N MET A 104 -1.56 -1.18 18.01
CA MET A 104 -2.08 0.10 18.51
C MET A 104 -3.52 -0.01 19.01
N ASP A 105 -4.30 -0.97 18.51
CA ASP A 105 -5.63 -1.24 19.05
C ASP A 105 -5.54 -1.77 20.48
N ILE A 106 -4.53 -2.60 20.75
CA ILE A 106 -4.21 -3.11 22.09
C ILE A 106 -3.81 -1.96 23.05
N ASP A 107 -3.05 -0.96 22.59
CA ASP A 107 -2.67 0.19 23.40
C ASP A 107 -3.81 1.23 23.56
N ALA A 108 -4.69 1.40 22.57
CA ALA A 108 -5.87 2.26 22.66
C ALA A 108 -6.90 1.73 23.67
N GLN A 109 -7.07 0.41 23.76
CA GLN A 109 -7.86 -0.25 24.82
C GLN A 109 -7.17 -0.14 26.20
N LYS A 110 -5.89 0.21 26.23
CA LYS A 110 -5.05 0.39 27.42
C LYS A 110 -4.83 1.85 27.81
N ALA A 111 -5.65 2.79 27.31
CA ALA A 111 -5.67 4.15 27.84
C ALA A 111 -5.88 4.07 29.37
N PRO A 112 -4.96 4.61 30.20
CA PRO A 112 -5.04 4.46 31.64
C PRO A 112 -6.28 5.19 32.14
N LYS A 113 -7.12 4.46 32.89
CA LYS A 113 -8.02 5.06 33.89
C LYS A 113 -7.19 6.05 34.70
N SER A 114 -7.42 7.33 34.47
CA SER A 114 -7.10 8.38 35.44
C SER A 114 -8.40 8.80 36.10
#